data_AF-A0A821QJI9-F1
#
_entry.id   AF-A0A821QJI9-F1
#
_cell.length_a   1.000
_cell.length_b   1.000
_cell.length_c   1.000
_cell.angle_alpha   90.00
_cell.angle_beta   90.00
_cell.angle_gamma   90.00
#
_symmetry.space_group_name_H-M   'P 1'
#
loop_
_entity.id
_entity.type
_entity.pdbx_description
1 polymer ?
#
loop_
_entity_poly.entity_id
_entity_poly.type
_entity_poly.pdbx_seq_one_letter_code
_entity_poly.pdbx_strand_id
1 'polypeptide(L)' 'SKVYDCDFECYWKHDDITNLKWILTRSLISTLNTESDGDHTTGSRFGYYMYIEITSSAKFNNTARLISPHLIATIE' A
#
# COMPACT_ATOMS: atom_id res chain seq x y z
N SER A 1 4.84 -10.59 -18.86
CA SER A 1 4.19 -10.00 -17.67
C SER A 1 4.95 -10.49 -16.45
N LYS A 2 5.68 -9.62 -15.75
CA LYS A 2 6.43 -9.99 -14.54
C LYS A 2 5.46 -9.90 -13.36
N VAL A 3 5.39 -10.96 -12.53
CA VAL A 3 4.45 -11.06 -11.39
C VAL A 3 4.62 -9.92 -10.37
N TYR A 4 5.78 -9.27 -10.34
CA TYR A 4 6.10 -8.15 -9.45
C TYR A 4 5.99 -6.77 -10.12
N ASP A 5 5.76 -6.70 -11.42
CA ASP A 5 5.72 -5.46 -12.21
C ASP A 5 4.26 -4.97 -12.33
N CYS A 6 3.64 -4.78 -11.16
CA CYS A 6 2.32 -4.19 -11.02
C CYS A 6 2.28 -3.35 -9.74
N ASP A 7 1.73 -2.15 -9.85
CA ASP A 7 1.69 -1.12 -8.82
C ASP A 7 0.74 -1.47 -7.68
N PHE A 8 1.17 -2.37 -6.79
CA PHE A 8 0.50 -2.79 -5.54
C PHE A 8 -0.88 -3.50 -5.70
N GLU A 9 -1.57 -3.40 -6.84
CA GLU A 9 -2.94 -3.89 -7.00
C GLU A 9 -3.06 -5.38 -7.31
N CYS A 10 -2.05 -5.99 -7.94
CA CYS A 10 -2.28 -7.29 -8.59
C CYS A 10 -2.10 -8.51 -7.69
N TYR A 11 -1.13 -8.49 -6.77
CA TYR A 11 -0.72 -9.72 -6.08
C TYR A 11 -0.17 -9.52 -4.66
N TRP A 12 0.00 -8.27 -4.23
CA TRP A 12 0.39 -7.95 -2.86
C TRP A 12 -0.80 -8.18 -1.92
N LYS A 13 -0.53 -8.67 -0.71
CA LYS A 13 -1.57 -8.95 0.29
C LYS A 13 -1.21 -8.31 1.62
N HIS A 14 -2.20 -7.78 2.34
CA HIS A 14 -1.97 -7.43 3.75
C HIS A 14 -1.73 -8.69 4.58
N ASP A 15 -0.93 -8.55 5.63
CA ASP A 15 -0.82 -9.57 6.66
C ASP A 15 -1.92 -9.38 7.71
N ASP A 16 -2.91 -10.28 7.71
CA ASP A 16 -4.02 -10.26 8.67
C ASP A 16 -3.59 -10.53 10.12
N ILE A 17 -2.36 -10.96 10.36
CA ILE A 17 -1.81 -11.16 11.72
C ILE A 17 -1.38 -9.82 12.33
N THR A 18 -1.10 -8.81 11.51
CA THR A 18 -0.64 -7.50 11.98
C THR A 18 -1.81 -6.62 12.45
N ASN A 19 -1.52 -5.67 13.34
CA ASN A 19 -2.56 -4.86 13.99
C ASN A 19 -3.15 -3.79 13.07
N LEU A 20 -2.37 -3.33 12.09
CA LEU A 20 -2.75 -2.30 11.15
C LEU A 20 -2.83 -2.92 9.76
N LYS A 21 -3.70 -2.37 8.91
CA LYS A 21 -3.88 -2.83 7.54
C LYS A 21 -3.41 -1.76 6.58
N TRP A 22 -2.73 -2.21 5.53
CA TRP A 22 -2.47 -1.37 4.38
C TRP A 22 -3.76 -1.16 3.59
N ILE A 23 -4.03 0.09 3.21
CA ILE A 23 -5.20 0.51 2.47
C ILE A 23 -4.74 0.99 1.10
N LEU A 24 -5.28 0.38 0.05
CA LEU A 24 -5.15 0.87 -1.31
C LEU A 24 -6.23 1.91 -1.53
N THR A 25 -5.81 3.12 -1.91
CA THR A 25 -6.75 4.18 -2.27
C THR A 25 -6.32 4.85 -3.54
N ARG A 26 -7.33 5.45 -4.19
CA ARG A 26 -7.17 6.43 -5.24
C ARG A 26 -7.64 7.73 -4.63
N SER A 27 -6.88 8.82 -4.74
CA SER A 27 -7.18 10.06 -4.01
C SER A 27 -8.67 10.36 -3.93
N LEU A 28 -9.21 10.19 -2.74
CA LEU A 28 -10.35 10.96 -2.30
C LEU A 28 -9.79 12.34 -1.96
N ILE A 29 -10.54 13.40 -2.26
CA ILE A 29 -10.29 14.73 -1.73
C ILE A 29 -10.24 14.58 -0.21
N SER A 30 -9.05 14.36 0.35
CA SER A 30 -8.84 14.30 1.78
C SER A 30 -9.03 15.73 2.24
N THR A 31 -10.07 15.98 3.03
CA THR A 31 -10.33 17.25 3.72
C THR A 31 -9.22 17.63 4.69
N LEU A 32 -8.22 16.76 4.86
CA LEU A 32 -6.97 17.01 5.55
C LEU A 32 -5.87 17.08 4.50
N ASN A 33 -5.42 18.30 4.23
CA ASN A 33 -4.27 18.65 3.37
C ASN A 33 -2.96 18.11 3.94
N THR A 34 -2.85 16.80 4.17
CA THR A 34 -1.61 16.14 4.56
C THR A 34 -0.87 15.75 3.28
N GLU A 35 0.19 16.49 3.01
CA GLU A 35 1.09 16.47 1.84
C GLU A 35 1.46 15.06 1.32
N SER A 36 0.70 14.53 0.37
CA SER A 36 1.18 13.60 -0.66
C SER A 36 0.16 13.62 -1.82
N ASP A 37 0.22 14.66 -2.64
CA ASP A 37 -0.88 15.01 -3.56
C ASP A 37 -0.95 14.10 -4.81
N GLY A 38 -0.54 12.84 -4.69
CA GLY A 38 -0.72 11.83 -5.73
C GLY A 38 0.20 10.63 -5.66
N ASP A 39 -0.17 9.63 -6.46
CA ASP A 39 0.66 8.47 -6.75
C ASP A 39 1.98 8.91 -7.40
N HIS A 40 3.09 8.47 -6.79
CA HIS A 40 4.44 8.79 -7.26
C HIS A 40 4.79 8.13 -8.60
N THR A 41 4.17 7.00 -8.94
CA THR A 41 4.44 6.30 -10.20
C THR A 41 3.97 7.13 -11.40
N THR A 42 2.82 7.78 -11.26
CA THR A 42 2.22 8.60 -12.32
C THR A 42 2.44 10.11 -12.14
N GLY A 43 2.93 10.53 -10.97
CA GLY A 43 2.99 11.94 -10.57
C GLY A 43 1.60 12.60 -10.51
N SER A 44 0.54 11.79 -10.47
CA SER A 44 -0.84 12.23 -10.61
C SER A 44 -1.59 12.04 -9.32
N ARG A 45 -2.31 13.08 -8.91
CA ARG A 45 -3.31 12.99 -7.84
C ARG A 45 -4.39 11.96 -8.08
N PHE A 46 -4.54 11.45 -9.31
CA PHE A 46 -5.57 10.47 -9.65
C PHE A 46 -5.05 9.03 -9.70
N GLY A 47 -3.77 8.79 -9.42
CA GLY A 47 -3.23 7.44 -9.33
C GLY A 47 -3.50 6.79 -7.97
N TYR A 48 -3.03 5.56 -7.82
CA TYR A 48 -3.25 4.75 -6.62
C TYR A 48 -2.03 4.79 -5.71
N TYR A 49 -2.28 4.82 -4.41
CA TYR A 49 -1.22 4.70 -3.41
C TYR A 49 -1.69 3.89 -2.22
N MET A 50 -0.73 3.30 -1.53
CA MET A 50 -0.94 2.52 -0.31
C MET A 50 -0.62 3.40 0.90
N TYR A 51 -1.47 3.38 1.90
CA TYR A 51 -1.21 4.06 3.18
C TYR A 51 -1.71 3.23 4.35
N ILE A 52 -1.30 3.63 5.55
CA ILE A 52 -1.83 3.11 6.81
C ILE A 52 -2.51 4.27 7.52
N GLU A 53 -3.77 4.09 7.90
CA GLU A 53 -4.46 5.05 8.74
C GLU A 53 -4.18 4.76 10.20
N ILE A 54 -3.54 5.69 10.89
CA ILE A 54 -3.30 5.60 12.33
C ILE A 54 -4.41 6.38 13.03
N THR A 55 -5.30 5.66 13.73
CA THR A 55 -6.33 6.27 14.57
C THR A 55 -5.82 6.42 16.01
N SER A 56 -6.53 7.20 16.82
CA SER A 56 -6.23 7.36 18.25
C SER A 56 -6.26 6.05 19.06
N SER A 57 -6.83 4.98 18.49
CA SER A 57 -6.85 3.65 19.10
C SER A 57 -5.62 2.79 18.80
N ALA A 58 -4.76 3.21 17.86
CA ALA A 58 -3.52 2.52 17.55
C ALA A 58 -2.57 2.54 18.77
N LYS A 59 -1.99 1.39 19.09
CA LYS A 59 -1.11 1.21 20.25
C LYS A 59 0.35 1.23 19.84
N PHE A 60 1.21 1.54 20.79
CA PHE A 60 2.66 1.33 20.63
C PHE A 60 2.93 -0.12 20.20
N ASN A 61 3.89 -0.31 19.29
CA ASN A 61 4.23 -1.59 18.63
C ASN A 61 3.16 -2.19 17.70
N ASN A 62 2.12 -1.43 17.32
CA ASN A 62 1.29 -1.84 16.20
C ASN A 62 2.12 -1.82 14.90
N THR A 63 1.98 -2.88 14.12
CA THR A 63 2.68 -3.05 12.84
C THR A 63 1.66 -3.26 11.73
N ALA A 64 2.07 -3.00 10.49
CA ALA A 64 1.42 -3.47 9.28
C ALA A 64 2.47 -4.17 8.43
N ARG A 65 2.10 -5.26 7.75
CA ARG A 65 2.98 -5.91 6.77
C ARG A 65 2.26 -6.06 5.44
N LEU A 66 2.99 -5.82 4.36
CA LEU A 66 2.56 -6.09 2.99
C LEU A 66 3.39 -7.28 2.49
N ILE A 67 2.71 -8.33 2.06
CA ILE A 67 3.30 -9.60 1.65
C ILE A 67 3.34 -9.63 0.13
N SER A 68 4.54 -9.81 -0.43
CA SER A 68 4.73 -9.98 -1.85
C SER A 68 4.20 -11.35 -2.33
N PRO A 69 4.00 -11.52 -3.63
CA PRO A 69 3.74 -12.84 -4.20
C PRO A 69 4.93 -13.76 -3.98
N HIS A 70 4.69 -15.07 -4.01
CA HIS A 70 5.78 -16.02 -4.04
C HIS A 70 6.46 -15.95 -5.41
N LEU A 71 7.70 -15.49 -5.45
CA LEU A 71 8.50 -15.45 -6.67
C LEU A 71 9.27 -16.76 -6.79
N ILE A 72 9.10 -17.46 -7.91
CA ILE A 72 9.94 -18.61 -8.25
C ILE A 72 11.19 -18.06 -8.92
N ALA A 73 12.35 -18.34 -8.34
CA ALA A 73 13.61 -18.01 -8.98
C ALA A 73 13.77 -18.88 -10.23
N THR A 74 13.85 -18.24 -11.39
CA THR A 74 14.29 -18.90 -12.62
C THR A 74 15.80 -18.80 -12.71
N ILE A 75 16.47 -19.93 -12.89
CA ILE A 75 17.89 -19.94 -13.23
C ILE A 75 17.93 -19.63 -14.73
N GLU A 76 18.52 -18.48 -15.09
CA GLU A 76 18.98 -18.23 -16.47
C GLU A 76 20.39 -18.76 -16.67
#